data_AF-A0A5E7DE48-F1
#
_entry.id   AF-A0A5E7DE48-F1
#
_cell.length_a   1.000
_cell.length_b   1.000
_cell.length_c   1.000
_cell.angle_alpha   90.00
_cell.angle_beta   90.00
_cell.angle_gamma   90.00
#
_symmetry.space_group_name_H-M   'P 1'
#
loop_
_entity.id
_entity.type
_entity.pdbx_description
1 polymer ?
#
loop_
_entity_poly.entity_id
_entity_poly.type
_entity_poly.pdbx_seq_one_letter_code
_entity_poly.pdbx_strand_id
1 'polypeptide(L)'
;MTTTPKRSDTVSERKALSPSTLDFPVVGIGASAGGLQAIKLFFENMPQDNGMAFVIILHLSPDHQSIADKIIQEATRMPVLQVTETVPIEKNRVYVISPAQRLAMNDGVLEVRACDSGQGRHASIDLFFRDLADLHRERAFCLVLSGSGSDGAVGLSRIKEQGGVTLAQAPEDAEFDSMPRAAIDTRQVDLVLPVVEMPQKLLELWRNAQAISLPTANDPEIQTIAAISEREAVVAEQLLHDVLIQLRTGTGYDFKHYKRTTVLRRIERRMQVTAQPDLAGYYRFLQK
;
A
#
# COMPACT_ATOMS: atom_id res chain seq x y z
N MET A 1 -22.25 50.15 20.12
CA MET A 1 -22.75 48.94 19.42
C MET A 1 -21.77 48.65 18.30
N THR A 2 -20.83 47.74 18.54
CA THR A 2 -19.76 47.38 17.60
C THR A 2 -19.79 45.87 17.50
N THR A 3 -20.36 45.37 16.40
CA THR A 3 -20.51 43.95 16.10
C THR A 3 -19.22 43.43 15.47
N THR A 4 -18.46 42.67 16.22
CA THR A 4 -17.35 41.84 15.72
C THR A 4 -17.93 40.62 14.99
N PRO A 5 -17.50 40.28 13.76
CA PRO A 5 -17.97 39.08 13.08
C PRO A 5 -17.26 37.83 13.67
N LYS A 6 -18.06 36.82 14.03
CA LYS A 6 -17.57 35.48 14.40
C LYS A 6 -16.90 34.83 13.18
N ARG A 7 -15.62 34.48 13.31
CA ARG A 7 -14.95 33.51 12.42
C ARG A 7 -15.66 32.17 12.54
N SER A 8 -16.08 31.62 11.41
CA SER A 8 -16.60 30.27 11.28
C SER A 8 -15.42 29.28 11.25
N ASP A 9 -15.08 28.75 12.42
CA ASP A 9 -14.21 27.58 12.54
C ASP A 9 -15.07 26.33 12.29
N THR A 10 -15.15 25.90 11.03
CA THR A 10 -15.61 24.54 10.67
C THR A 10 -14.48 23.81 9.96
N VAL A 11 -13.42 23.52 10.71
CA VAL A 11 -12.52 22.41 10.38
C VAL A 11 -13.18 21.17 10.98
N SER A 12 -13.86 20.40 10.14
CA SER A 12 -14.43 19.09 10.50
C SER A 12 -13.34 18.25 11.16
N GLU A 13 -13.47 17.99 12.47
CA GLU A 13 -12.63 17.07 13.23
C GLU A 13 -12.65 15.71 12.54
N ARG A 14 -11.57 15.36 11.84
CA ARG A 14 -11.37 13.98 11.35
C ARG A 14 -11.15 13.12 12.59
N LYS A 15 -12.08 12.18 12.84
CA LYS A 15 -11.92 11.12 13.83
C LYS A 15 -10.54 10.48 13.65
N ALA A 16 -9.73 10.44 14.70
CA ALA A 16 -8.39 9.88 14.65
C ALA A 16 -8.48 8.41 14.18
N LEU A 17 -7.80 8.08 13.08
CA LEU A 17 -7.70 6.72 12.57
C LEU A 17 -6.79 5.91 13.51
N SER A 18 -7.26 4.74 13.94
CA SER A 18 -6.48 3.81 14.76
C SER A 18 -5.78 2.78 13.86
N PRO A 19 -4.50 2.43 14.09
CA PRO A 19 -3.82 1.40 13.32
C PRO A 19 -4.62 0.09 13.28
N SER A 20 -4.68 -0.54 12.11
CA SER A 20 -5.43 -1.77 11.91
C SER A 20 -4.79 -2.96 12.62
N THR A 21 -5.62 -3.89 13.08
CA THR A 21 -5.20 -5.16 13.69
C THR A 21 -5.03 -6.31 12.69
N LEU A 22 -5.34 -6.10 11.39
CA LEU A 22 -5.27 -7.15 10.37
C LEU A 22 -3.83 -7.66 10.20
N ASP A 23 -3.66 -8.99 10.24
CA ASP A 23 -2.38 -9.69 10.13
C ASP A 23 -1.93 -9.93 8.68
N PHE A 24 -2.58 -9.28 7.71
CA PHE A 24 -2.35 -9.47 6.28
C PHE A 24 -2.35 -8.16 5.48
N PRO A 25 -1.79 -8.16 4.25
CA PRO A 25 -1.76 -6.99 3.40
C PRO A 25 -3.14 -6.63 2.86
N VAL A 26 -3.40 -5.33 2.82
CA VAL A 26 -4.53 -4.76 2.07
C VAL A 26 -3.97 -4.03 0.86
N VAL A 27 -4.40 -4.47 -0.31
CA VAL A 27 -3.95 -4.00 -1.63
C VAL A 27 -5.00 -3.05 -2.18
N GLY A 28 -4.67 -1.76 -2.23
CA GLY A 28 -5.45 -0.75 -2.90
C GLY A 28 -5.15 -0.68 -4.39
N ILE A 29 -6.16 -0.79 -5.25
CA ILE A 29 -6.01 -0.69 -6.70
C ILE A 29 -6.77 0.53 -7.19
N GLY A 30 -6.05 1.49 -7.76
CA GLY A 30 -6.60 2.68 -8.38
C GLY A 30 -6.53 2.59 -9.91
N ALA A 31 -7.66 2.77 -10.59
CA ALA A 31 -7.73 2.71 -12.04
C ALA A 31 -8.81 3.66 -12.61
N SER A 32 -8.70 4.00 -13.90
CA SER A 32 -9.69 4.84 -14.59
C SER A 32 -9.91 4.33 -16.03
N ALA A 33 -9.73 5.16 -17.05
CA ALA A 33 -9.81 4.77 -18.46
C ALA A 33 -8.88 3.58 -18.78
N GLY A 34 -9.42 2.53 -19.42
CA GLY A 34 -8.72 1.26 -19.66
C GLY A 34 -8.40 0.42 -18.42
N GLY A 35 -8.74 0.92 -17.23
CA GLY A 35 -8.42 0.31 -15.95
C GLY A 35 -9.09 -1.05 -15.72
N LEU A 36 -10.32 -1.23 -16.23
CA LEU A 36 -11.05 -2.48 -16.05
C LEU A 36 -10.37 -3.65 -16.76
N GLN A 37 -9.81 -3.43 -17.96
CA GLN A 37 -9.09 -4.47 -18.68
C GLN A 37 -7.77 -4.84 -17.98
N ALA A 38 -7.05 -3.84 -17.45
CA ALA A 38 -5.85 -4.08 -16.65
C ALA A 38 -6.17 -4.88 -15.37
N ILE A 39 -7.23 -4.52 -14.66
CA ILE A 39 -7.71 -5.24 -13.48
C ILE A 39 -8.07 -6.70 -13.83
N LYS A 40 -8.77 -6.92 -14.95
CA LYS A 40 -9.13 -8.26 -15.40
C LYS A 40 -7.88 -9.13 -15.60
N LEU A 41 -6.90 -8.62 -16.36
CA LEU A 41 -5.63 -9.31 -16.61
C LEU A 41 -4.84 -9.57 -15.32
N PHE A 42 -4.84 -8.62 -14.39
CA PHE A 42 -4.25 -8.79 -13.06
C PHE A 42 -4.87 -10.00 -12.33
N PHE A 43 -6.20 -10.06 -12.26
CA PHE A 43 -6.90 -11.10 -11.51
C PHE A 43 -6.89 -12.47 -12.18
N GLU A 44 -6.84 -12.54 -13.52
CA GLU A 44 -6.62 -13.80 -14.26
C GLU A 44 -5.30 -14.48 -13.86
N ASN A 45 -4.31 -13.69 -13.44
CA ASN A 45 -2.99 -14.15 -13.01
C ASN A 45 -2.83 -14.21 -11.48
N MET A 46 -3.85 -13.83 -10.71
CA MET A 46 -3.81 -13.82 -9.25
C MET A 46 -4.41 -15.10 -8.66
N PRO A 47 -3.64 -15.93 -7.92
CA PRO A 47 -4.18 -17.09 -7.23
C PRO A 47 -5.25 -16.72 -6.21
N GLN A 48 -6.27 -17.56 -6.05
CA GLN A 48 -7.36 -17.29 -5.11
C GLN A 48 -6.91 -17.28 -3.63
N ASP A 49 -5.93 -18.12 -3.29
CA ASP A 49 -5.44 -18.32 -1.91
C ASP A 49 -4.13 -17.58 -1.70
N ASN A 50 -4.15 -16.26 -1.89
CA ASN A 50 -2.97 -15.40 -1.84
C ASN A 50 -2.69 -14.77 -0.47
N GLY A 51 -3.67 -14.80 0.43
CA GLY A 51 -3.57 -14.28 1.80
C GLY A 51 -3.68 -12.75 1.90
N MET A 52 -4.10 -12.05 0.85
CA MET A 52 -4.28 -10.59 0.81
C MET A 52 -5.74 -10.22 0.56
N ALA A 53 -6.12 -8.98 0.85
CA ALA A 53 -7.40 -8.40 0.43
C ALA A 53 -7.19 -7.32 -0.62
N PHE A 54 -8.11 -7.21 -1.59
CA PHE A 54 -8.03 -6.25 -2.67
C PHE A 54 -9.17 -5.26 -2.61
N VAL A 55 -8.88 -3.97 -2.63
CA VAL A 55 -9.87 -2.89 -2.63
C VAL A 55 -9.67 -2.06 -3.89
N ILE A 56 -10.67 -2.07 -4.77
CA ILE A 56 -10.61 -1.50 -6.11
C ILE A 56 -11.45 -0.22 -6.14
N ILE A 57 -10.80 0.87 -6.52
CA ILE A 57 -11.43 2.15 -6.81
C ILE A 57 -11.27 2.42 -8.29
N LEU A 58 -12.40 2.40 -9.00
CA LEU A 58 -12.46 2.61 -10.43
C LEU A 58 -13.25 3.88 -10.72
N HIS A 59 -12.60 4.85 -11.38
CA HIS A 59 -13.30 6.03 -11.89
C HIS A 59 -14.16 5.66 -13.10
N LEU A 60 -15.43 5.32 -12.84
CA LEU A 60 -16.46 5.12 -13.87
C LEU A 60 -17.41 6.31 -13.95
N SER A 61 -18.11 6.42 -15.08
CA SER A 61 -19.23 7.35 -15.21
C SER A 61 -20.30 6.99 -14.17
N PRO A 62 -20.79 7.95 -13.36
CA PRO A 62 -21.78 7.70 -12.31
C PRO A 62 -23.18 7.38 -12.85
N ASP A 63 -23.43 7.66 -14.13
CA ASP A 63 -24.77 7.56 -14.75
C ASP A 63 -25.14 6.12 -15.15
N HIS A 64 -24.24 5.15 -14.94
CA HIS A 64 -24.50 3.74 -15.21
C HIS A 64 -24.21 2.90 -13.97
N GLN A 65 -25.11 1.96 -13.65
CA GLN A 65 -24.79 0.90 -12.70
C GLN A 65 -23.57 0.15 -13.23
N SER A 66 -22.46 0.28 -12.52
CA SER A 66 -21.24 -0.45 -12.83
C SER A 66 -21.49 -1.94 -12.72
N ILE A 67 -21.15 -2.69 -13.78
CA ILE A 67 -21.08 -4.16 -13.79
C ILE A 67 -19.64 -4.66 -13.56
N ALA A 68 -18.76 -3.78 -13.06
CA ALA A 68 -17.34 -4.08 -12.89
C ALA A 68 -17.10 -5.24 -11.91
N ASP A 69 -17.87 -5.32 -10.83
CA ASP A 69 -17.85 -6.44 -9.89
C ASP A 69 -18.10 -7.78 -10.60
N LYS A 70 -19.10 -7.85 -11.48
CA LYS A 70 -19.42 -9.06 -12.25
C LYS A 70 -18.31 -9.42 -13.24
N ILE A 71 -17.78 -8.43 -13.95
CA ILE A 71 -16.68 -8.63 -14.92
C ILE A 71 -15.41 -9.12 -14.20
N ILE A 72 -15.10 -8.56 -13.03
CA ILE A 72 -13.95 -8.99 -12.23
C ILE A 72 -14.21 -10.39 -11.66
N GLN A 73 -15.45 -10.70 -11.26
CA GLN A 73 -15.82 -12.02 -10.76
C GLN A 73 -15.62 -13.12 -11.81
N GLU A 74 -15.77 -12.83 -13.11
CA GLU A 74 -15.46 -13.78 -14.18
C GLU A 74 -13.95 -14.07 -14.31
N ALA A 75 -13.09 -13.15 -13.87
CA ALA A 75 -11.64 -13.24 -13.98
C ALA A 75 -10.98 -13.93 -12.77
N THR A 76 -11.68 -14.07 -11.65
CA THR A 76 -11.11 -14.67 -10.43
C THR A 76 -12.07 -15.58 -9.71
N ARG A 77 -11.52 -16.56 -8.99
CA ARG A 77 -12.28 -17.41 -8.07
C ARG A 77 -12.45 -16.79 -6.68
N MET A 78 -11.76 -15.70 -6.38
CA MET A 78 -12.00 -14.94 -5.16
C MET A 78 -13.43 -14.36 -5.17
N PRO A 79 -14.12 -14.31 -4.03
CA PRO A 79 -15.37 -13.57 -3.93
C PRO A 79 -15.16 -12.09 -4.22
N VAL A 80 -15.91 -11.57 -5.19
CA VAL A 80 -15.94 -10.15 -5.54
C VAL A 80 -17.22 -9.55 -4.97
N LEU A 81 -17.07 -8.51 -4.16
CA LEU A 81 -18.18 -7.81 -3.51
C LEU A 81 -18.19 -6.35 -3.93
N GLN A 82 -19.31 -5.90 -4.50
CA GLN A 82 -19.57 -4.47 -4.61
C GLN A 82 -19.90 -3.91 -3.23
N VAL A 83 -19.11 -2.96 -2.75
CA VAL A 83 -19.29 -2.39 -1.42
C VAL A 83 -20.37 -1.32 -1.48
N THR A 84 -21.52 -1.59 -0.86
CA THR A 84 -22.64 -0.64 -0.76
C THR A 84 -22.97 -0.24 0.68
N GLU A 85 -22.41 -0.95 1.65
CA GLU A 85 -22.59 -0.76 3.09
C GLU A 85 -21.28 -1.07 3.82
N THR A 86 -21.26 -0.90 5.15
CA THR A 86 -20.08 -1.19 5.94
C THR A 86 -19.80 -2.68 5.99
N VAL A 87 -18.61 -3.10 5.57
CA VAL A 87 -18.23 -4.52 5.50
C VAL A 87 -16.84 -4.78 6.09
N PRO A 88 -16.61 -5.92 6.76
CA PRO A 88 -15.27 -6.30 7.20
C PRO A 88 -14.37 -6.69 6.03
N ILE A 89 -13.09 -6.36 6.15
CA ILE A 89 -12.04 -6.77 5.22
C ILE A 89 -11.58 -8.18 5.59
N GLU A 90 -11.65 -9.10 4.63
CA GLU A 90 -11.25 -10.49 4.78
C GLU A 90 -10.19 -10.87 3.75
N LYS A 91 -9.31 -11.82 4.10
CA LYS A 91 -8.32 -12.41 3.17
C LYS A 91 -9.02 -13.03 1.96
N ASN A 92 -8.32 -13.05 0.82
CA ASN A 92 -8.74 -13.70 -0.42
C ASN A 92 -10.06 -13.15 -0.97
N ARG A 93 -10.32 -11.85 -0.77
CA ARG A 93 -11.53 -11.17 -1.27
C ARG A 93 -11.18 -9.92 -2.05
N VAL A 94 -12.09 -9.59 -2.97
CA VAL A 94 -12.02 -8.40 -3.80
C VAL A 94 -13.22 -7.50 -3.51
N TYR A 95 -12.97 -6.24 -3.21
CA TYR A 95 -13.96 -5.24 -2.90
C TYR A 95 -13.97 -4.19 -4.01
N VAL A 96 -15.12 -4.00 -4.66
CA VAL A 96 -15.28 -3.01 -5.75
C VAL A 96 -16.13 -1.86 -5.25
N ILE A 97 -15.60 -0.64 -5.36
CA ILE A 97 -16.26 0.56 -4.84
C ILE A 97 -16.88 1.34 -5.99
N SER A 98 -18.15 1.74 -5.81
CA SER A 98 -18.87 2.55 -6.78
C SER A 98 -18.37 4.01 -6.76
N PRO A 99 -18.27 4.70 -7.93
CA PRO A 99 -17.87 6.11 -8.01
C PRO A 99 -18.80 7.08 -7.27
N ALA A 100 -20.04 6.66 -6.98
CA ALA A 100 -21.02 7.49 -6.27
C ALA A 100 -20.72 7.61 -4.77
N GLN A 101 -19.79 6.80 -4.25
CA GLN A 101 -19.55 6.62 -2.83
C GLN A 101 -18.09 6.96 -2.49
N ARG A 102 -17.88 7.56 -1.32
CA ARG A 102 -16.55 7.69 -0.73
C ARG A 102 -16.29 6.50 0.16
N LEU A 103 -15.07 6.00 0.12
CA LEU A 103 -14.61 5.02 1.08
C LEU A 103 -13.92 5.74 2.23
N ALA A 104 -14.31 5.42 3.46
CA ALA A 104 -13.45 5.56 4.62
C ALA A 104 -13.08 4.15 5.07
N MET A 105 -11.84 3.95 5.47
CA MET A 105 -11.42 2.71 6.11
C MET A 105 -11.22 3.00 7.59
N ASN A 106 -11.63 2.08 8.45
CA ASN A 106 -11.39 2.18 9.89
C ASN A 106 -11.39 0.79 10.49
N ASP A 107 -10.43 0.46 11.36
CA ASP A 107 -10.41 -0.80 12.14
C ASP A 107 -10.69 -2.09 11.33
N GLY A 108 -10.10 -2.22 10.13
CA GLY A 108 -10.29 -3.41 9.29
C GLY A 108 -11.68 -3.53 8.65
N VAL A 109 -12.51 -2.49 8.71
CA VAL A 109 -13.77 -2.39 7.95
C VAL A 109 -13.68 -1.33 6.85
N LEU A 110 -14.43 -1.57 5.78
CA LEU A 110 -14.70 -0.59 4.72
C LEU A 110 -16.01 0.10 5.04
N GLU A 111 -15.97 1.40 5.32
CA GLU A 111 -17.15 2.25 5.53
C GLU A 111 -17.46 3.03 4.25
N VAL A 112 -18.71 2.93 3.80
CA VAL A 112 -19.22 3.74 2.70
C VAL A 112 -19.78 5.04 3.24
N ARG A 113 -19.29 6.17 2.71
CA ARG A 113 -19.80 7.51 3.01
C ARG A 113 -20.37 8.17 1.76
N ALA A 114 -21.43 8.96 1.95
CA ALA A 114 -21.95 9.79 0.88
C ALA A 114 -20.89 10.81 0.44
N CYS A 115 -20.78 11.05 -0.87
CA CYS A 115 -19.86 12.03 -1.41
C CYS A 115 -20.48 13.43 -1.25
N ASP A 116 -19.96 14.26 -0.33
CA ASP A 116 -20.39 15.65 -0.24
C ASP A 116 -19.98 16.39 -1.51
N SER A 117 -20.94 17.03 -2.17
CA SER A 117 -20.81 17.68 -3.48
C SER A 117 -19.76 18.79 -3.57
N GLY A 118 -19.15 19.20 -2.44
CA GLY A 118 -18.17 20.29 -2.36
C GLY A 118 -16.69 19.87 -2.36
N GLN A 119 -16.37 18.60 -2.14
CA GLN A 119 -14.97 18.12 -2.22
C GLN A 119 -14.81 17.30 -3.50
N GLY A 120 -13.88 17.70 -4.37
CA GLY A 120 -13.78 17.21 -5.74
C GLY A 120 -13.92 15.68 -5.88
N ARG A 121 -14.77 15.27 -6.83
CA ARG A 121 -14.92 13.88 -7.31
C ARG A 121 -13.61 13.28 -7.85
N HIS A 122 -12.57 14.09 -8.02
CA HIS A 122 -11.36 13.79 -8.78
C HIS A 122 -10.17 13.25 -7.96
N ALA A 123 -10.34 12.93 -6.67
CA ALA A 123 -9.27 12.47 -5.78
C ALA A 123 -9.67 11.27 -4.90
N SER A 124 -10.52 10.39 -5.43
CA SER A 124 -11.08 9.29 -4.63
C SER A 124 -10.01 8.23 -4.32
N ILE A 125 -9.09 8.01 -5.26
CA ILE A 125 -7.98 7.06 -5.11
C ILE A 125 -6.96 7.64 -4.10
N ASP A 126 -6.59 8.91 -4.23
CA ASP A 126 -5.66 9.58 -3.32
C ASP A 126 -6.14 9.55 -1.86
N LEU A 127 -7.42 9.85 -1.63
CA LEU A 127 -7.99 9.83 -0.29
C LEU A 127 -7.96 8.43 0.30
N PHE A 128 -8.31 7.41 -0.48
CA PHE A 128 -8.28 6.03 -0.04
C PHE A 128 -6.86 5.55 0.25
N PHE A 129 -5.89 5.81 -0.64
CA PHE A 129 -4.50 5.44 -0.41
C PHE A 129 -3.92 6.12 0.83
N ARG A 130 -4.32 7.36 1.13
CA ARG A 130 -3.93 8.02 2.39
C ARG A 130 -4.47 7.27 3.61
N ASP A 131 -5.76 6.92 3.60
CA ASP A 131 -6.39 6.22 4.72
C ASP A 131 -5.81 4.80 4.87
N LEU A 132 -5.59 4.09 3.76
CA LEU A 132 -4.91 2.79 3.70
C LEU A 132 -3.49 2.87 4.29
N ALA A 133 -2.73 3.90 3.95
CA ALA A 133 -1.38 4.10 4.47
C ALA A 133 -1.36 4.33 5.98
N ASP A 134 -2.25 5.20 6.48
CA ASP A 134 -2.29 5.57 7.89
C ASP A 134 -2.73 4.38 8.77
N LEU A 135 -3.61 3.51 8.24
CA LEU A 135 -4.16 2.35 8.95
C LEU A 135 -3.27 1.10 8.88
N HIS A 136 -2.79 0.75 7.67
CA HIS A 136 -2.10 -0.52 7.42
C HIS A 136 -0.58 -0.39 7.35
N ARG A 137 -0.04 0.84 7.22
CA ARG A 137 1.40 1.13 7.27
C ARG A 137 2.23 0.21 6.37
N GLU A 138 3.15 -0.58 6.93
CA GLU A 138 3.99 -1.54 6.20
C GLU A 138 3.19 -2.65 5.48
N ARG A 139 1.95 -2.91 5.89
CA ARG A 139 1.02 -3.85 5.24
C ARG A 139 0.13 -3.19 4.20
N ALA A 140 0.32 -1.90 3.93
CA ALA A 140 -0.38 -1.18 2.88
C ALA A 140 0.33 -1.36 1.54
N PHE A 141 -0.39 -1.91 0.56
CA PHE A 141 0.10 -2.09 -0.80
C PHE A 141 -0.78 -1.26 -1.72
N CYS A 142 -0.22 -0.55 -2.69
CA CYS A 142 -1.01 0.20 -3.67
C CYS A 142 -0.53 -0.04 -5.09
N LEU A 143 -1.48 -0.12 -6.02
CA LEU A 143 -1.28 -0.29 -7.45
C LEU A 143 -1.99 0.87 -8.17
N VAL A 144 -1.24 1.61 -8.98
CA VAL A 144 -1.81 2.59 -9.93
C VAL A 144 -1.77 1.97 -11.33
N LEU A 145 -2.95 1.68 -11.87
CA LEU A 145 -3.11 1.05 -13.18
C LEU A 145 -3.54 2.06 -14.25
N SER A 146 -3.80 1.57 -15.46
CA SER A 146 -4.28 2.36 -16.60
C SER A 146 -5.39 3.34 -16.21
N GLY A 147 -5.22 4.59 -16.65
CA GLY A 147 -6.15 5.65 -16.34
C GLY A 147 -5.73 7.01 -16.89
N SER A 148 -6.70 7.92 -16.94
CA SER A 148 -6.47 9.33 -17.26
C SER A 148 -6.31 10.17 -15.99
N GLY A 149 -5.55 11.27 -16.07
CA GLY A 149 -5.32 12.19 -14.95
C GLY A 149 -4.15 11.77 -14.05
N SER A 150 -4.21 12.17 -12.78
CA SER A 150 -3.13 11.98 -11.80
C SER A 150 -3.61 11.47 -10.44
N ASP A 151 -4.87 11.03 -10.33
CA ASP A 151 -5.42 10.53 -9.06
C ASP A 151 -4.69 9.25 -8.64
N GLY A 152 -4.37 9.13 -7.37
CA GLY A 152 -3.56 8.07 -6.78
C GLY A 152 -2.08 8.43 -6.63
N ALA A 153 -1.54 9.43 -7.34
CA ALA A 153 -0.13 9.80 -7.24
C ALA A 153 0.24 10.38 -5.87
N VAL A 154 -0.62 11.25 -5.30
CA VAL A 154 -0.38 11.88 -4.00
C VAL A 154 -0.57 10.86 -2.87
N GLY A 155 -1.62 10.05 -2.95
CA GLY A 155 -1.92 9.00 -1.98
C GLY A 155 -0.86 7.89 -1.97
N LEU A 156 -0.32 7.53 -3.14
CA LEU A 156 0.78 6.57 -3.26
C LEU A 156 2.03 7.06 -2.51
N SER A 157 2.32 8.36 -2.59
CA SER A 157 3.43 8.95 -1.84
C SER A 157 3.25 8.75 -0.33
N ARG A 158 2.02 8.83 0.19
CA ARG A 158 1.73 8.55 1.59
C ARG A 158 1.95 7.08 1.98
N ILE A 159 1.55 6.15 1.11
CA ILE A 159 1.83 4.71 1.31
C ILE A 159 3.33 4.49 1.49
N LYS A 160 4.14 5.11 0.62
CA LYS A 160 5.60 5.04 0.73
C LYS A 160 6.11 5.60 2.06
N GLU A 161 5.64 6.77 2.46
CA GLU A 161 6.04 7.41 3.72
C GLU A 161 5.77 6.53 4.95
N GLN A 162 4.63 5.83 4.95
CA GLN A 162 4.24 4.93 6.03
C GLN A 162 4.93 3.57 6.00
N GLY A 163 5.72 3.30 4.96
CA GLY A 163 6.52 2.10 4.84
C GLY A 163 5.91 1.01 3.98
N GLY A 164 4.72 1.23 3.43
CA GLY A 164 4.06 0.32 2.50
C GLY A 164 4.77 0.19 1.16
N VAL A 165 4.16 -0.61 0.28
CA VAL A 165 4.70 -0.95 -1.04
C VAL A 165 3.85 -0.32 -2.15
N THR A 166 4.53 0.22 -3.15
CA THR A 166 3.90 1.03 -4.20
C THR A 166 4.28 0.53 -5.59
N LEU A 167 3.28 0.19 -6.41
CA LEU A 167 3.45 -0.30 -7.76
C LEU A 167 2.71 0.60 -8.75
N ALA A 168 3.28 0.76 -9.93
CA ALA A 168 2.60 1.39 -11.07
C ALA A 168 2.68 0.48 -12.30
N GLN A 169 1.63 0.49 -13.11
CA GLN A 169 1.63 -0.21 -14.41
C GLN A 169 2.68 0.43 -15.32
N ALA A 170 3.43 -0.40 -16.02
CA ALA A 170 4.36 0.07 -17.05
C ALA A 170 3.59 0.92 -18.09
N PRO A 171 3.99 2.16 -18.38
CA PRO A 171 3.27 3.05 -19.30
C PRO A 171 3.00 2.43 -20.67
N GLU A 172 3.92 1.61 -21.18
CA GLU A 172 3.82 0.89 -22.45
C GLU A 172 2.83 -0.28 -22.44
N ASP A 173 2.47 -0.79 -21.25
CA ASP A 173 1.47 -1.85 -21.04
C ASP A 173 0.08 -1.28 -20.73
N ALA A 174 0.00 0.02 -20.38
CA ALA A 174 -1.25 0.70 -20.07
C ALA A 174 -1.97 1.19 -21.33
N GLU A 175 -3.29 0.98 -21.39
CA GLU A 175 -4.13 1.55 -22.47
C GLU A 175 -4.16 3.09 -22.39
N PHE A 176 -4.23 3.61 -21.17
CA PHE A 176 -4.09 5.03 -20.86
C PHE A 176 -2.99 5.21 -19.82
N ASP A 177 -1.91 5.86 -20.23
CA ASP A 177 -0.65 5.88 -19.48
C ASP A 177 -0.49 7.11 -18.58
N SER A 178 -1.36 8.12 -18.67
CA SER A 178 -1.15 9.37 -17.95
C SER A 178 -1.18 9.20 -16.43
N MET A 179 -2.08 8.36 -15.90
CA MET A 179 -2.21 8.11 -14.46
C MET A 179 -1.03 7.29 -13.91
N PRO A 180 -0.59 6.18 -14.55
CA PRO A 180 0.67 5.53 -14.20
C PRO A 180 1.89 6.45 -14.29
N ARG A 181 2.02 7.27 -15.35
CA ARG A 181 3.11 8.24 -15.49
C ARG A 181 3.13 9.25 -14.35
N ALA A 182 1.98 9.81 -13.99
CA ALA A 182 1.87 10.75 -12.88
C ALA A 182 2.32 10.11 -11.56
N ALA A 183 1.98 8.85 -11.32
CA ALA A 183 2.49 8.11 -10.17
C ALA A 183 4.02 7.91 -10.23
N ILE A 184 4.57 7.52 -11.38
CA ILE A 184 6.02 7.34 -11.58
C ILE A 184 6.79 8.64 -11.37
N ASP A 185 6.25 9.77 -11.85
CA ASP A 185 6.88 11.09 -11.74
C ASP A 185 7.04 11.57 -10.30
N THR A 186 6.26 11.02 -9.35
CA THR A 186 6.47 11.27 -7.91
C THR A 186 7.81 10.74 -7.39
N ARG A 187 8.44 9.81 -8.13
CA ARG A 187 9.62 9.03 -7.71
C ARG A 187 9.40 8.26 -6.42
N GLN A 188 8.14 8.02 -6.05
CA GLN A 188 7.78 7.22 -4.88
C GLN A 188 7.36 5.80 -5.26
N VAL A 189 7.21 5.47 -6.54
CA VAL A 189 6.92 4.08 -6.97
C VAL A 189 8.10 3.16 -6.66
N ASP A 190 7.84 2.01 -6.02
CA ASP A 190 8.86 0.98 -5.76
C ASP A 190 9.16 0.15 -7.01
N LEU A 191 8.12 -0.24 -7.75
CA LEU A 191 8.22 -1.12 -8.91
C LEU A 191 7.29 -0.65 -10.03
N VAL A 192 7.83 -0.60 -11.25
CA VAL A 192 7.08 -0.35 -12.47
C VAL A 192 7.11 -1.64 -13.28
N LEU A 193 5.94 -2.25 -13.51
CA LEU A 193 5.84 -3.59 -14.10
C LEU A 193 4.65 -3.69 -15.06
N PRO A 194 4.71 -4.58 -16.07
CA PRO A 194 3.52 -5.01 -16.79
C PRO A 194 2.48 -5.58 -15.83
N VAL A 195 1.19 -5.36 -16.10
CA VAL A 195 0.11 -5.71 -15.17
C VAL A 195 0.06 -7.22 -14.87
N VAL A 196 0.42 -8.04 -15.85
CA VAL A 196 0.45 -9.51 -15.74
C VAL A 196 1.54 -10.03 -14.79
N GLU A 197 2.59 -9.23 -14.54
CA GLU A 197 3.70 -9.61 -13.64
C GLU A 197 3.44 -9.21 -12.19
N MET A 198 2.56 -8.23 -11.95
CA MET A 198 2.29 -7.70 -10.62
C MET A 198 1.78 -8.74 -9.61
N PRO A 199 0.83 -9.65 -9.95
CA PRO A 199 0.33 -10.68 -9.03
C PRO A 199 1.45 -11.50 -8.39
N GLN A 200 2.36 -12.02 -9.23
CA GLN A 200 3.47 -12.83 -8.78
C GLN A 200 4.44 -12.01 -7.93
N LYS A 201 4.66 -10.74 -8.29
CA LYS A 201 5.51 -9.87 -7.51
C LYS A 201 4.95 -9.55 -6.12
N LEU A 202 3.64 -9.33 -6.02
CA LEU A 202 2.97 -9.13 -4.72
C LEU A 202 3.13 -10.35 -3.82
N LEU A 203 2.96 -11.56 -4.36
CA LEU A 203 3.16 -12.80 -3.62
C LEU A 203 4.60 -12.95 -3.11
N GLU A 204 5.58 -12.63 -3.96
CA GLU A 204 7.00 -12.64 -3.59
C GLU A 204 7.28 -11.66 -2.44
N LEU A 205 6.82 -10.41 -2.57
CA LEU A 205 6.98 -9.37 -1.56
C LEU A 205 6.33 -9.75 -0.24
N TRP A 206 5.12 -10.30 -0.28
CA TRP A 206 4.41 -10.72 0.92
C TRP A 206 5.09 -11.90 1.62
N ARG A 207 5.48 -12.93 0.87
CA ARG A 207 6.23 -14.07 1.43
C ARG A 207 7.55 -13.63 2.05
N ASN A 208 8.26 -12.71 1.40
CA ASN A 208 9.50 -12.17 1.93
C ASN A 208 9.25 -11.37 3.22
N ALA A 209 8.23 -10.51 3.24
CA ALA A 209 7.85 -9.77 4.44
C ALA A 209 7.54 -10.69 5.64
N GLN A 210 6.94 -11.85 5.42
CA GLN A 210 6.70 -12.85 6.47
C GLN A 210 7.98 -13.59 6.91
N ALA A 211 9.00 -13.70 6.05
CA ALA A 211 10.23 -14.43 6.34
C ALA A 211 11.31 -13.56 6.99
N ILE A 212 11.24 -12.23 6.84
CA ILE A 212 12.24 -11.31 7.37
C ILE A 212 12.24 -11.37 8.91
N SER A 213 13.29 -11.98 9.45
CA SER A 213 13.63 -11.93 10.87
C SER A 213 14.72 -10.88 11.07
N LEU A 214 14.34 -9.71 11.60
CA LEU A 214 15.33 -8.74 12.09
C LEU A 214 15.59 -9.00 13.59
N PRO A 215 16.82 -8.76 14.07
CA PRO A 215 17.09 -8.75 15.50
C PRO A 215 16.20 -7.66 16.11
N THR A 216 15.22 -8.08 16.91
CA THR A 216 14.25 -7.20 17.55
C THR A 216 15.01 -6.08 18.23
N ALA A 217 14.67 -4.83 17.91
CA ALA A 217 14.93 -3.78 18.89
C ALA A 217 14.21 -4.24 20.17
N ASN A 218 14.89 -4.24 21.31
CA ASN A 218 14.28 -4.49 22.61
C ASN A 218 13.20 -3.42 22.88
N ASP A 219 12.04 -3.56 22.24
CA ASP A 219 10.84 -2.78 22.49
C ASP A 219 10.03 -3.58 23.52
N PRO A 220 9.89 -3.10 24.76
CA PRO A 220 9.23 -3.85 25.83
C PRO A 220 7.75 -4.17 25.54
N GLU A 221 7.14 -3.56 24.51
CA GLU A 221 5.74 -3.79 24.10
C GLU A 221 5.57 -4.89 23.03
N ILE A 222 6.63 -5.32 22.35
CA ILE A 222 6.57 -6.38 21.33
C ILE A 222 7.24 -7.64 21.89
N GLN A 223 6.68 -8.19 22.96
CA GLN A 223 6.99 -9.55 23.38
C GLN A 223 6.13 -10.52 22.59
N THR A 224 6.50 -10.80 21.34
CA THR A 224 6.01 -12.03 20.71
C THR A 224 6.94 -12.56 19.61
N ILE A 225 7.37 -13.80 19.86
CA ILE A 225 7.74 -14.89 18.93
C ILE A 225 9.23 -15.02 18.57
N ALA A 226 9.71 -16.24 18.87
CA ALA A 226 11.02 -16.85 18.64
C ALA A 226 12.13 -16.48 19.64
N ALA A 227 12.48 -17.46 20.49
CA ALA A 227 13.73 -17.47 21.24
C ALA A 227 14.88 -17.60 20.24
N ILE A 228 15.30 -16.48 19.65
CA ILE A 228 16.54 -16.39 18.88
C ILE A 228 17.66 -16.78 19.84
N SER A 229 18.48 -17.77 19.47
CA SER A 229 19.60 -18.16 20.32
C SER A 229 20.54 -16.96 20.49
N GLU A 230 21.18 -16.80 21.65
CA GLU A 230 22.10 -15.67 21.90
C GLU A 230 23.17 -15.54 20.78
N ARG A 231 23.56 -16.66 20.18
CA ARG A 231 24.49 -16.70 19.04
C ARG A 231 23.91 -16.05 17.78
N GLU A 232 22.66 -16.36 17.44
CA GLU A 232 22.00 -15.77 16.27
C GLU A 232 21.77 -14.27 16.44
N ALA A 233 21.47 -13.81 17.66
CA ALA A 233 21.35 -12.39 17.97
C ALA A 233 22.68 -11.65 17.77
N VAL A 234 23.80 -12.22 18.22
CA VAL A 234 25.14 -11.65 18.01
C VAL A 234 25.50 -11.59 16.53
N VAL A 235 25.21 -12.65 15.77
CA VAL A 235 25.47 -12.68 14.31
C VAL A 235 24.62 -11.62 13.59
N ALA A 236 23.34 -11.50 13.93
CA ALA A 236 22.46 -10.50 13.34
C ALA A 236 22.90 -9.07 13.66
N GLU A 237 23.40 -8.82 14.88
CA GLU A 237 23.95 -7.52 15.27
C GLU A 237 25.21 -7.16 14.48
N GLN A 238 26.10 -8.14 14.26
CA GLN A 238 27.29 -7.93 13.44
C GLN A 238 26.92 -7.62 11.99
N LEU A 239 25.99 -8.38 11.40
CA LEU A 239 25.52 -8.12 10.04
C LEU A 239 24.85 -6.75 9.91
N LEU A 240 24.07 -6.33 10.91
CA LEU A 240 23.50 -4.99 10.95
C LEU A 240 24.59 -3.92 10.97
N HIS A 241 25.63 -4.11 11.78
CA HIS A 241 26.78 -3.20 11.81
C HIS A 241 27.47 -3.09 10.45
N ASP A 242 27.69 -4.23 9.79
CA ASP A 242 28.33 -4.28 8.47
C ASP A 242 27.48 -3.59 7.39
N VAL A 243 26.16 -3.78 7.41
CA VAL A 243 25.21 -3.05 6.55
C VAL A 243 25.30 -1.55 6.78
N LEU A 244 25.35 -1.08 8.03
CA LEU A 244 25.45 0.36 8.33
C LEU A 244 26.78 0.95 7.85
N ILE A 245 27.88 0.22 7.98
CA ILE A 245 29.18 0.64 7.41
C ILE A 245 29.10 0.73 5.89
N GLN A 246 28.50 -0.27 5.23
CA GLN A 246 28.37 -0.29 3.78
C GLN A 246 27.53 0.90 3.28
N LEU A 247 26.39 1.17 3.94
CA LEU A 247 25.54 2.31 3.63
C LEU A 247 26.26 3.66 3.86
N ARG A 248 27.04 3.78 4.93
CA ARG A 248 27.86 4.99 5.18
C ARG A 248 28.89 5.21 4.08
N THR A 249 29.52 4.13 3.61
CA THR A 249 30.54 4.18 2.56
C THR A 249 29.92 4.53 1.20
N GLY A 250 28.76 3.95 0.86
CA GLY A 250 28.10 4.17 -0.41
C GLY A 250 27.30 5.48 -0.50
N THR A 251 26.75 5.98 0.60
CA THR A 251 25.86 7.16 0.60
C THR A 251 26.43 8.38 1.33
N GLY A 252 27.50 8.22 2.12
CA GLY A 252 28.08 9.27 2.95
C GLY A 252 27.30 9.59 4.23
N TYR A 253 26.10 9.02 4.44
CA TYR A 253 25.28 9.29 5.61
C TYR A 253 25.69 8.43 6.82
N ASP A 254 25.86 9.07 7.97
CA ASP A 254 26.10 8.39 9.25
C ASP A 254 24.79 8.21 10.03
N PHE A 255 24.43 6.96 10.32
CA PHE A 255 23.18 6.61 11.00
C PHE A 255 23.31 6.52 12.54
N LYS A 256 24.48 6.79 13.12
CA LYS A 256 24.72 6.67 14.59
C LYS A 256 23.79 7.53 15.45
N HIS A 257 23.32 8.65 14.93
CA HIS A 257 22.46 9.59 15.67
C HIS A 257 20.95 9.32 15.48
N TYR A 258 20.58 8.33 14.67
CA TYR A 258 19.17 7.96 14.48
C TYR A 258 18.71 6.95 15.53
N LYS A 259 17.43 7.02 15.90
CA LYS A 259 16.81 5.98 16.75
C LYS A 259 16.94 4.62 16.06
N ARG A 260 17.44 3.62 16.79
CA ARG A 260 17.66 2.25 16.29
C ARG A 260 16.42 1.67 15.62
N THR A 261 15.25 1.83 16.24
CA THR A 261 13.95 1.38 15.69
C THR A 261 13.65 2.00 14.32
N THR A 262 14.00 3.26 14.10
CA THR A 262 13.81 3.94 12.81
C THR A 262 14.73 3.40 11.73
N VAL A 263 15.97 3.07 12.09
CA VAL A 263 16.95 2.50 11.16
C VAL A 263 16.56 1.07 10.78
N LEU A 264 16.22 0.24 11.76
CA LEU A 264 15.77 -1.13 11.54
C LEU A 264 14.53 -1.18 10.65
N ARG A 265 13.51 -0.36 10.92
CA ARG A 265 12.31 -0.29 10.07
C ARG A 265 12.62 0.09 8.62
N ARG A 266 13.60 0.98 8.40
CA ARG A 266 14.03 1.36 7.05
C ARG A 266 14.82 0.25 6.34
N ILE A 267 15.65 -0.48 7.07
CA ILE A 267 16.37 -1.64 6.54
C ILE A 267 15.37 -2.75 6.19
N GLU A 268 14.46 -3.09 7.11
CA GLU A 268 13.38 -4.06 6.90
C GLU A 268 12.61 -3.76 5.62
N ARG A 269 12.17 -2.50 5.47
CA ARG A 269 11.45 -2.05 4.30
C ARG A 269 12.27 -2.20 3.03
N ARG A 270 13.56 -1.82 3.06
CA ARG A 270 14.44 -1.98 1.89
C ARG A 270 14.62 -3.44 1.54
N MET A 271 14.72 -4.33 2.53
CA MET A 271 14.76 -5.78 2.34
C MET A 271 13.48 -6.28 1.67
N GLN A 272 12.30 -5.85 2.13
CA GLN A 272 11.03 -6.20 1.52
C GLN A 272 10.97 -5.78 0.05
N VAL A 273 11.24 -4.51 -0.26
CA VAL A 273 11.17 -3.97 -1.63
C VAL A 273 12.21 -4.59 -2.57
N THR A 274 13.40 -4.89 -2.05
CA THR A 274 14.48 -5.53 -2.83
C THR A 274 14.39 -7.06 -2.83
N ALA A 275 13.32 -7.62 -2.25
CA ALA A 275 13.08 -9.05 -2.14
C ALA A 275 14.25 -9.84 -1.51
N GLN A 276 14.85 -9.27 -0.46
CA GLN A 276 15.93 -9.92 0.28
C GLN A 276 15.37 -10.65 1.51
N PRO A 277 15.67 -11.95 1.69
CA PRO A 277 15.03 -12.77 2.72
C PRO A 277 15.56 -12.50 4.12
N ASP A 278 16.81 -12.05 4.25
CA ASP A 278 17.49 -11.82 5.51
C ASP A 278 18.57 -10.71 5.41
N LEU A 279 19.12 -10.31 6.55
CA LEU A 279 20.18 -9.29 6.63
C LEU A 279 21.42 -9.66 5.82
N ALA A 280 21.75 -10.95 5.72
CA ALA A 280 22.92 -11.42 4.97
C ALA A 280 22.72 -11.31 3.45
N GLY A 281 21.51 -11.60 2.96
CA GLY A 281 21.07 -11.38 1.59
C GLY A 281 21.11 -9.89 1.25
N TYR A 282 20.58 -9.05 2.12
CA TYR A 282 20.61 -7.61 1.94
C TYR A 282 22.03 -7.03 1.94
N TYR A 283 22.91 -7.49 2.83
CA TYR A 283 24.31 -7.10 2.83
C TYR A 283 25.00 -7.45 1.49
N ARG A 284 24.78 -8.68 0.98
CA ARG A 284 25.30 -9.08 -0.35
C ARG A 284 24.71 -8.27 -1.50
N PHE A 285 23.43 -7.88 -1.41
CA PHE A 285 22.79 -7.00 -2.38
C PHE A 285 23.45 -5.62 -2.43
N LEU A 286 23.82 -5.05 -1.27
CA LEU A 286 24.51 -3.76 -1.17
C LEU A 286 25.99 -3.77 -1.63
N GLN A 287 26.57 -4.94 -1.86
CA GLN A 287 27.94 -5.08 -2.37
C GLN A 287 28.02 -5.14 -3.90
N LYS A 288 26.89 -5.32 -4.59
CA LYS A 288 26.79 -5.31 -6.05
C LYS A 288 26.56 -3.88 -6.55
#